data_AF-A0A1G2EA51-F1
#
_entry.id   AF-A0A1G2EA51-F1
#
_cell.length_a   1.000
_cell.length_b   1.000
_cell.length_c   1.000
_cell.angle_alpha   90.00
_cell.angle_beta   90.00
_cell.angle_gamma   90.00
#
_symmetry.space_group_name_H-M   'P 1'
#
loop_
_entity.id
_entity.type
_entity.pdbx_description
1 polymer ?
#
loop_
_entity_poly.entity_id
_entity_poly.type
_entity_poly.pdbx_seq_one_letter_code
_entity_poly.pdbx_strand_id
1 'polypeptide(L)'
;MSDLASLFANSQTQWILVLIVVDVALGVIGALIKKDFVLGKLAGFMKRGVVTYVFGFAVLNAAVEALPSLAMVASVAYILIILALVGSILSNLRRIGLPVPQMLGK
;
A
#
# COMPACT_ATOMS: atom_id res chain seq x y z
N MET A 1 15.02 13.07 -20.00
CA MET A 1 13.74 13.31 -19.31
C MET A 1 13.24 11.95 -18.87
N SER A 2 13.16 11.70 -17.57
CA SER A 2 12.61 10.45 -17.04
C SER A 2 11.16 10.32 -17.52
N ASP A 3 10.83 9.21 -18.17
CA ASP A 3 9.44 8.93 -18.57
C ASP A 3 8.62 8.74 -17.28
N LEU A 4 7.44 9.35 -17.17
CA LEU A 4 6.59 9.13 -15.99
C LEU A 4 6.31 7.63 -15.82
N ALA A 5 6.19 6.89 -16.92
CA ALA A 5 6.08 5.45 -16.91
C ALA A 5 7.28 4.76 -16.25
N SER A 6 8.51 5.26 -16.41
CA SER A 6 9.71 4.65 -15.82
C SER A 6 9.75 4.79 -14.30
N LEU A 7 9.14 5.82 -13.72
CA LEU A 7 9.03 5.97 -12.26
C LEU A 7 8.10 4.92 -11.63
N PHE A 8 7.11 4.45 -12.38
CA PHE A 8 6.16 3.41 -11.94
C PHE A 8 6.56 1.99 -12.36
N ALA A 9 7.47 1.86 -13.34
CA ALA A 9 7.98 0.57 -13.81
C ALA A 9 9.02 -0.08 -12.88
N ASN A 10 9.44 0.60 -11.81
CA ASN A 10 10.35 0.04 -10.81
C ASN A 10 9.70 -1.14 -10.07
N SER A 11 10.43 -2.24 -9.91
CA SER A 11 10.02 -3.44 -9.17
C SER A 11 9.48 -3.13 -7.78
N GLN A 12 10.04 -2.14 -7.08
CA GLN A 12 9.54 -1.71 -5.76
C GLN A 12 8.10 -1.15 -5.83
N THR A 13 7.84 -0.27 -6.80
CA THR A 13 6.50 0.31 -7.01
C THR A 13 5.49 -0.76 -7.41
N GLN A 14 5.90 -1.75 -8.21
CA GLN A 14 5.06 -2.89 -8.58
C GLN A 14 4.66 -3.73 -7.36
N TRP A 15 5.58 -4.01 -6.44
CA TRP A 15 5.27 -4.73 -5.20
C TRP A 15 4.28 -3.96 -4.31
N ILE A 16 4.46 -2.65 -4.18
CA ILE A 16 3.49 -1.79 -3.46
C ILE A 16 2.11 -1.90 -4.11
N LEU A 17 2.02 -1.82 -5.44
CA LEU A 17 0.77 -1.94 -6.17
C LEU A 17 0.10 -3.30 -5.96
N VAL A 18 0.86 -4.40 -6.06
CA VAL A 18 0.34 -5.75 -5.82
C VAL A 18 -0.23 -5.88 -4.41
N LEU A 19 0.50 -5.41 -3.40
CA LEU A 19 0.02 -5.44 -2.01
C LEU A 19 -1.24 -4.61 -1.82
N ILE A 20 -1.33 -3.42 -2.43
CA ILE A 20 -2.55 -2.61 -2.39
C ILE A 20 -3.72 -3.35 -3.04
N VAL A 21 -3.53 -3.98 -4.20
CA VAL A 21 -4.61 -4.73 -4.87
C VAL A 21 -5.11 -5.88 -3.98
N VAL A 22 -4.19 -6.63 -3.36
CA VAL A 22 -4.54 -7.70 -2.41
C VAL A 22 -5.31 -7.13 -1.22
N ASP A 23 -4.83 -6.04 -0.64
CA ASP A 23 -5.43 -5.42 0.53
C ASP A 23 -6.84 -4.86 0.23
N VAL A 24 -7.01 -4.20 -0.93
CA VAL A 24 -8.32 -3.75 -1.42
C VAL A 24 -9.26 -4.94 -1.59
N ALA A 25 -8.83 -6.02 -2.25
CA ALA A 25 -9.65 -7.19 -2.47
C ALA A 25 -10.12 -7.81 -1.14
N LEU A 26 -9.20 -7.98 -0.18
CA LEU A 26 -9.52 -8.49 1.15
C LEU A 26 -10.45 -7.55 1.93
N GLY A 27 -10.23 -6.24 1.86
CA GLY A 27 -11.11 -5.24 2.46
C GLY A 27 -12.52 -5.26 1.89
N VAL A 28 -12.65 -5.42 0.58
CA VAL A 28 -13.96 -5.58 -0.10
C VAL A 28 -14.65 -6.86 0.33
N ILE A 29 -13.94 -7.99 0.31
CA ILE A 29 -14.48 -9.29 0.76
C ILE A 29 -14.94 -9.20 2.23
N GLY A 30 -14.12 -8.62 3.11
CA GLY A 30 -14.45 -8.42 4.51
C GLY A 30 -15.68 -7.53 4.72
N ALA A 31 -15.82 -6.47 3.93
CA ALA A 31 -16.99 -5.60 3.99
C ALA A 31 -18.28 -6.28 3.46
N LEU A 32 -18.16 -7.15 2.45
CA LEU A 32 -19.28 -7.95 1.95
C LEU A 32 -19.73 -8.99 2.98
N ILE A 33 -18.79 -9.73 3.59
CA ILE A 33 -19.09 -10.72 4.65
C ILE A 33 -19.79 -10.05 5.84
N LYS A 34 -19.33 -8.86 6.22
CA LYS A 34 -19.93 -8.07 7.32
C LYS A 34 -21.17 -7.28 6.91
N LYS A 35 -21.60 -7.34 5.65
CA LYS A 35 -22.74 -6.61 5.07
C LYS A 35 -22.68 -5.09 5.28
N ASP A 36 -21.48 -4.51 5.33
CA ASP A 36 -21.26 -3.07 5.54
C ASP A 36 -20.51 -2.39 4.38
N PHE A 37 -20.54 -3.03 3.21
CA PHE A 37 -19.92 -2.53 1.98
C PHE A 37 -20.57 -1.20 1.54
N VAL A 38 -19.72 -0.19 1.37
CA VAL A 38 -20.11 1.14 0.90
C VAL A 38 -19.04 1.63 -0.06
N LEU A 39 -19.45 2.03 -1.28
CA LEU A 39 -18.53 2.54 -2.32
C LEU A 39 -17.68 3.72 -1.84
N GLY A 40 -18.23 4.61 -1.01
CA GLY A 40 -17.49 5.71 -0.40
C GLY A 40 -16.35 5.25 0.52
N LYS A 41 -16.51 4.15 1.26
CA LYS A 41 -15.44 3.57 2.08
C LYS A 41 -14.33 2.98 1.18
N LEU A 42 -14.70 2.32 0.09
CA LEU A 42 -13.76 1.81 -0.91
C LEU A 42 -12.97 2.94 -1.56
N ALA A 43 -13.63 4.01 -2.00
CA ALA A 43 -12.97 5.18 -2.59
C ALA A 43 -12.02 5.88 -1.60
N GLY A 44 -12.43 6.01 -0.33
CA GLY A 44 -11.58 6.54 0.73
C GLY A 44 -10.35 5.68 0.98
N PHE A 45 -10.52 4.35 0.94
CA PHE A 45 -9.43 3.39 1.08
C PHE A 45 -8.47 3.44 -0.13
N MET A 46 -8.99 3.42 -1.36
CA MET A 46 -8.22 3.57 -2.60
C MET A 46 -7.41 4.87 -2.59
N LYS A 47 -8.01 5.99 -2.17
CA LYS A 47 -7.28 7.26 -2.04
C LYS A 47 -6.15 7.15 -1.02
N ARG A 48 -6.39 6.57 0.15
CA ARG A 48 -5.35 6.43 1.18
C ARG A 48 -4.24 5.47 0.75
N GLY A 49 -4.56 4.30 0.23
CA GLY A 49 -3.57 3.30 -0.18
C GLY A 49 -2.85 3.68 -1.47
N VAL A 50 -3.59 3.83 -2.57
CA VAL A 50 -3.02 4.07 -3.90
C VAL A 50 -2.35 5.43 -3.96
N VAL A 51 -3.06 6.51 -3.62
CA VAL A 51 -2.48 7.85 -3.77
C VAL A 51 -1.36 8.05 -2.76
N THR A 52 -1.57 7.81 -1.47
CA THR A 52 -0.52 8.12 -0.48
C THR A 52 0.74 7.29 -0.68
N TYR A 53 0.62 5.97 -0.92
CA TYR A 53 1.79 5.11 -1.00
C TYR A 53 2.44 5.11 -2.38
N VAL A 54 1.67 4.99 -3.46
CA VAL A 54 2.24 4.92 -4.81
C VAL A 54 2.75 6.29 -5.25
N PHE A 55 1.94 7.35 -5.11
CA PHE A 55 2.38 8.69 -5.48
C PHE A 55 3.44 9.22 -4.51
N GLY A 56 3.26 9.02 -3.20
CA GLY A 56 4.26 9.43 -2.21
C GLY A 56 5.62 8.79 -2.45
N PHE A 57 5.67 7.49 -2.76
CA PHE A 57 6.91 6.80 -3.08
C PHE A 57 7.49 7.22 -4.44
N ALA A 58 6.66 7.45 -5.45
CA ALA A 58 7.12 7.94 -6.76
C ALA A 58 7.76 9.33 -6.65
N VAL A 59 7.16 10.26 -5.90
CA VAL A 59 7.74 11.58 -5.63
C VAL A 59 9.08 11.45 -4.90
N LEU A 60 9.16 10.53 -3.95
CA LEU A 60 10.40 10.28 -3.21
C LEU A 60 11.51 9.73 -4.12
N ASN A 61 11.18 8.82 -5.04
CA ASN A 61 12.14 8.32 -6.04
C ASN A 61 12.61 9.42 -6.99
N ALA A 62 11.71 10.30 -7.45
CA ALA A 62 12.09 11.47 -8.23
C ALA A 62 13.03 12.41 -7.44
N ALA A 63 12.81 12.56 -6.13
CA ALA A 63 13.71 13.33 -5.26
C ALA A 63 15.09 12.66 -5.12
N VAL A 64 15.17 11.33 -5.09
CA VAL A 64 16.45 10.58 -5.08
C VAL A 64 17.20 10.74 -6.40
N GLU A 65 16.51 10.74 -7.54
CA GLU A 65 17.13 11.02 -8.85
C GLU A 65 17.79 12.41 -8.87
N ALA A 66 17.15 13.41 -8.26
CA ALA A 66 17.69 14.76 -8.17
C ALA A 66 18.79 14.90 -7.08
N LEU A 67 18.67 14.17 -5.97
CA LEU A 67 19.58 14.24 -4.84
C LEU A 67 19.86 12.83 -4.25
N PRO A 68 20.94 12.16 -4.70
CA PRO A 68 21.23 10.78 -4.31
C PRO A 68 21.44 10.54 -2.81
N SER A 69 21.76 11.59 -2.03
CA SER A 69 21.88 11.51 -0.56
C SER A 69 20.57 11.10 0.14
N LEU A 70 19.43 11.22 -0.53
CA LEU A 70 18.11 10.79 -0.04
C LEU A 70 17.84 9.30 -0.26
N ALA A 71 18.73 8.54 -0.90
CA ALA A 71 18.50 7.12 -1.22
C ALA A 71 18.19 6.25 0.02
N MET A 72 18.81 6.58 1.17
CA MET A 72 18.52 5.91 2.44
C MET A 72 17.08 6.18 2.91
N VAL A 73 16.59 7.41 2.74
CA VAL A 73 15.21 7.78 3.07
C VAL A 73 14.22 6.99 2.21
N ALA A 74 14.53 6.82 0.92
CA ALA A 74 13.69 6.01 0.04
C ALA A 74 13.66 4.53 0.40
N SER A 75 14.81 3.96 0.76
CA SER A 75 14.88 2.58 1.24
C SER A 75 14.05 2.37 2.51
N VAL A 76 14.15 3.29 3.48
CA VAL A 76 13.38 3.22 4.73
C VAL A 76 11.89 3.42 4.47
N ALA A 77 11.52 4.40 3.65
CA ALA A 77 10.13 4.65 3.28
C ALA A 77 9.50 3.43 2.61
N TYR A 78 10.22 2.78 1.69
CA TYR A 78 9.77 1.53 1.07
C TYR A 78 9.44 0.46 2.11
N ILE A 79 10.36 0.20 3.05
CA ILE A 79 10.15 -0.80 4.12
C ILE A 79 8.91 -0.44 4.96
N LEU A 80 8.76 0.82 5.35
CA LEU A 80 7.61 1.28 6.13
C LEU A 80 6.28 1.11 5.37
N ILE A 81 6.26 1.38 4.06
CA ILE A 81 5.08 1.16 3.22
C ILE A 81 4.72 -0.33 3.18
N ILE A 82 5.70 -1.21 2.96
CA ILE A 82 5.47 -2.66 2.94
C ILE A 82 4.91 -3.13 4.28
N LEU A 83 5.50 -2.71 5.41
CA LEU A 83 5.02 -3.07 6.74
C LEU A 83 3.60 -2.56 7.01
N ALA A 84 3.29 -1.33 6.58
CA ALA A 84 1.95 -0.78 6.72
C ALA A 84 0.91 -1.57 5.91
N LEU A 85 1.24 -1.93 4.67
CA LEU A 85 0.36 -2.74 3.80
C LEU A 85 0.18 -4.16 4.34
N VAL A 86 1.25 -4.80 4.81
CA VAL A 86 1.16 -6.11 5.47
C VAL A 86 0.27 -6.04 6.71
N GLY A 87 0.45 -5.03 7.57
CA GLY A 87 -0.42 -4.84 8.74
C GLY A 87 -1.90 -4.63 8.38
N SER A 88 -2.17 -3.89 7.30
CA SER A 88 -3.53 -3.69 6.77
C SER A 88 -4.14 -4.97 6.24
N ILE A 89 -3.39 -5.74 5.44
CA ILE A 89 -3.78 -7.07 4.94
C ILE A 89 -4.13 -7.99 6.11
N LEU A 90 -3.26 -8.09 7.11
CA LEU A 90 -3.49 -8.90 8.30
C LEU A 90 -4.77 -8.49 9.06
N SER A 91 -5.06 -7.19 9.14
CA SER A 91 -6.31 -6.69 9.72
C SER A 91 -7.53 -7.11 8.91
N ASN A 92 -7.47 -7.03 7.57
CA ASN A 92 -8.53 -7.50 6.69
C ASN A 92 -8.72 -9.02 6.74
N LEU A 93 -7.64 -9.80 6.85
CA LEU A 93 -7.69 -11.26 7.08
C LEU A 93 -8.40 -11.60 8.39
N ARG A 94 -8.12 -10.86 9.47
CA ARG A 94 -8.83 -11.02 10.76
C ARG A 94 -10.33 -10.71 10.62
N ARG A 95 -10.67 -9.68 9.83
CA ARG A 95 -12.06 -9.28 9.58
C ARG A 95 -12.87 -10.35 8.85
N ILE A 96 -12.24 -11.15 7.98
CA ILE A 96 -12.85 -12.30 7.30
C ILE A 96 -12.85 -13.59 8.15
N GLY A 97 -12.33 -13.55 9.38
CA GLY A 97 -12.38 -14.66 10.33
C GLY A 97 -11.17 -15.59 10.29
N LEU A 98 -10.08 -15.23 9.61
CA LEU A 98 -8.85 -16.01 9.65
C LEU A 98 -8.10 -15.78 10.97
N PRO A 99 -7.50 -16.83 11.55
CA PRO A 99 -6.71 -16.71 12.77
C PRO A 99 -5.38 -16.01 12.46
N VAL A 100 -5.31 -14.71 12.78
CA VAL A 100 -4.08 -13.92 12.71
C VAL A 100 -3.52 -13.75 14.12
N PRO A 101 -2.21 -13.99 14.37
CA PRO A 101 -1.59 -13.79 15.67
C PRO A 101 -1.82 -12.37 16.20
N GLN A 102 -2.29 -12.25 17.45
CA GLN A 102 -2.59 -10.94 18.06
C GLN A 102 -1.37 -10.01 18.12
N MET A 103 -0.16 -10.57 18.14
CA MET A 103 1.09 -9.80 18.14
C MET A 103 1.35 -9.06 16.81
N LEU A 104 0.65 -9.43 15.73
CA LEU A 104 0.82 -8.86 14.39
C LEU A 104 -0.37 -7.98 13.94
N GLY A 105 -1.43 -7.91 14.74
CA GLY A 105 -2.63 -7.12 14.47
C GLY A 105 -2.92 -6.11 15.58
N LYS A 106 -3.72 -5.08 15.28
CA LYS A 106 -4.42 -4.31 16.31
C LYS A 106 -5.67 -5.04 16.77
#